data_AF-A0A9D4S2H6-F1
#
_entry.id   AF-A0A9D4S2H6-F1
#
_cell.length_a   1.000
_cell.length_b   1.000
_cell.length_c   1.000
_cell.angle_alpha   90.00
_cell.angle_beta   90.00
_cell.angle_gamma   90.00
#
_symmetry.space_group_name_H-M   'P 1'
#
loop_
_entity.id
_entity.type
_entity.pdbx_description
1 polymer ?
#
loop_
_entity_poly.entity_id
_entity_poly.type
_entity_poly.pdbx_seq_one_letter_code
_entity_poly.pdbx_strand_id
1 'polypeptide(L)'
;MDMDLYGMMLREKTDIAIVAVGGNDITPTSQPKEIGRRITEIVNEIHRNGCEHVYVTEIITRGNLSKCPGLQKICFDRQSQNQQVPSKNI
;
A
#
# COMPACT_ATOMS: atom_id res chain seq x y z
N MET A 1 -11.29 5.25 6.12
CA MET A 1 -11.30 4.20 5.08
C MET A 1 -12.37 3.23 5.52
N ASP A 2 -13.46 3.08 4.75
CA ASP A 2 -14.59 2.23 5.14
C ASP A 2 -14.14 0.77 5.27
N MET A 3 -14.41 0.17 6.42
CA MET A 3 -14.11 -1.23 6.72
C MET A 3 -14.83 -2.19 5.76
N ASP A 4 -15.94 -1.74 5.15
CA ASP A 4 -16.76 -2.54 4.24
C ASP A 4 -16.09 -2.87 2.90
N LEU A 5 -15.12 -2.06 2.46
CA LEU A 5 -14.46 -2.29 1.16
C LEU A 5 -13.52 -3.52 1.20
N TYR A 6 -12.86 -3.78 2.33
CA TYR A 6 -12.00 -4.97 2.49
C TYR A 6 -12.82 -6.24 2.68
N GLY A 7 -13.94 -6.17 3.40
CA GLY A 7 -14.85 -7.30 3.58
C GLY A 7 -15.51 -7.77 2.27
N MET A 8 -15.69 -6.88 1.29
CA MET A 8 -16.26 -7.24 -0.01
C MET A 8 -15.31 -8.07 -0.91
N MET A 9 -13.99 -7.96 -0.74
CA MET A 9 -13.03 -8.68 -1.60
C MET A 9 -12.86 -10.16 -1.22
N LEU A 10 -13.24 -10.56 -0.01
CA LEU A 10 -13.02 -11.91 0.54
C LEU A 10 -14.29 -12.78 0.54
N ARG A 11 -15.25 -12.47 -0.35
CA ARG A 11 -16.55 -13.16 -0.44
C ARG A 11 -16.45 -14.64 -0.84
N GLU A 12 -15.30 -15.08 -1.32
CA GLU A 12 -15.00 -16.48 -1.61
C GLU A 12 -13.82 -16.92 -0.73
N LYS A 13 -13.83 -18.19 -0.32
CA LYS A 13 -12.82 -18.81 0.54
C LYS A 13 -11.44 -18.65 -0.11
N THR A 14 -10.73 -17.59 0.24
CA THR A 14 -9.47 -17.22 -0.40
C THR A 14 -8.36 -18.01 0.27
N ASP A 15 -7.68 -18.90 -0.46
CA ASP A 15 -6.59 -19.69 0.14
C ASP A 15 -5.31 -18.85 0.30
N ILE A 16 -5.06 -17.94 -0.65
CA ILE A 16 -3.84 -17.13 -0.72
C ILE A 16 -4.17 -15.67 -1.05
N ALA A 17 -3.64 -14.74 -0.25
CA ALA A 17 -3.65 -13.31 -0.54
C ALA A 17 -2.23 -12.74 -0.68
N ILE A 18 -2.02 -11.89 -1.68
CA ILE A 18 -0.77 -11.17 -1.90
C ILE A 18 -1.04 -9.68 -1.69
N VAL A 19 -0.36 -9.07 -0.73
CA VAL A 19 -0.57 -7.69 -0.29
C VAL A 19 0.60 -6.83 -0.75
N ALA A 20 0.34 -5.97 -1.74
CA ALA A 20 1.29 -4.99 -2.27
C ALA A 20 0.81 -3.56 -1.99
N VAL A 21 1.07 -3.08 -0.77
CA VAL A 21 0.62 -1.75 -0.29
C VAL A 21 1.73 -1.05 0.50
N GLY A 22 1.52 0.20 0.89
CA GLY A 22 2.44 0.96 1.75
C GLY A 22 3.42 1.87 1.01
N GLY A 23 3.69 1.61 -0.28
CA GLY A 23 4.59 2.48 -1.08
C GLY A 23 4.09 3.92 -1.23
N ASN A 24 2.77 4.11 -1.29
CA ASN A 24 2.15 5.43 -1.43
C ASN A 24 2.09 6.19 -0.10
N ASP A 25 2.16 5.47 1.02
CA ASP A 25 2.11 6.02 2.37
C ASP A 25 3.46 6.61 2.81
N ILE A 26 4.54 6.35 2.06
CA ILE A 26 5.87 6.89 2.32
C ILE A 26 5.96 8.34 1.82
N THR A 27 6.06 9.26 2.77
CA THR A 27 6.29 10.70 2.58
C THR A 27 7.43 11.15 3.49
N PRO A 28 7.98 12.37 3.32
CA PRO A 28 9.06 12.87 4.19
C PRO A 28 8.72 12.91 5.69
N THR A 29 7.43 13.00 6.04
CA THR A 29 6.96 13.05 7.44
C THR A 29 6.40 11.72 7.93
N SER A 30 6.35 10.70 7.07
CA SER A 30 5.80 9.40 7.43
C SER A 30 6.68 8.67 8.43
N GLN A 31 6.04 7.97 9.37
CA GLN A 31 6.71 7.15 10.35
C GLN A 31 6.70 5.68 9.90
N PRO A 32 7.86 5.03 9.66
CA PRO A 32 7.91 3.65 9.20
C PRO A 32 7.13 2.68 10.10
N LYS A 33 7.17 2.90 11.42
CA LYS A 33 6.43 2.11 12.40
C LYS A 33 4.91 2.19 12.21
N GLU A 34 4.39 3.36 11.84
CA GLU A 34 2.97 3.57 11.61
C GLU A 34 2.50 2.90 10.31
N ILE A 35 3.32 2.98 9.25
CA ILE A 35 3.05 2.26 8.00
C ILE A 35 3.04 0.74 8.25
N GLY A 36 4.06 0.22 8.95
CA GLY A 36 4.13 -1.20 9.31
C GLY A 36 2.92 -1.65 10.14
N ARG A 37 2.50 -0.87 11.13
CA ARG A 37 1.31 -1.14 11.95
C ARG A 37 0.06 -1.32 11.08
N ARG A 38 -0.18 -0.39 10.14
CA ARG A 38 -1.35 -0.43 9.24
C ARG A 38 -1.32 -1.64 8.30
N ILE A 39 -0.14 -2.01 7.80
CA ILE A 39 0.02 -3.23 6.98
C ILE A 39 -0.34 -4.47 7.80
N THR A 40 0.14 -4.56 9.04
CA THR A 40 -0.21 -5.66 9.95
C THR A 40 -1.71 -5.73 10.22
N GLU A 41 -2.38 -4.58 10.37
CA GLU A 41 -3.84 -4.53 10.53
C GLU A 41 -4.60 -5.08 9.32
N ILE A 42 -4.13 -4.75 8.10
CA ILE A 42 -4.68 -5.31 6.86
C ILE A 42 -4.49 -6.84 6.82
N VAL A 43 -3.29 -7.32 7.12
CA VAL A 43 -2.98 -8.76 7.14
C VAL A 43 -3.85 -9.51 8.16
N ASN A 44 -3.98 -8.96 9.37
CA ASN A 44 -4.84 -9.53 10.40
C ASN A 44 -6.30 -9.58 9.97
N GLU A 45 -6.79 -8.55 9.27
CA GLU A 45 -8.14 -8.54 8.72
C GLU A 45 -8.33 -9.63 7.68
N ILE A 46 -7.39 -9.80 6.76
CA ILE A 46 -7.44 -10.84 5.72
C ILE A 46 -7.47 -12.24 6.36
N HIS A 47 -6.66 -12.48 7.40
CA HIS A 47 -6.72 -13.72 8.16
C HIS A 47 -8.06 -13.92 8.90
N ARG A 48 -8.60 -12.87 9.53
CA ARG A 48 -9.91 -12.93 10.20
C ARG A 48 -11.05 -13.31 9.26
N ASN A 49 -10.92 -12.98 7.97
CA ASN A 49 -11.87 -13.32 6.93
C ASN A 49 -11.60 -14.70 6.28
N GLY A 50 -10.73 -15.53 6.87
CA GLY A 50 -10.58 -16.94 6.50
C GLY A 50 -9.48 -17.24 5.49
N CYS A 51 -8.60 -16.28 5.19
CA CYS A 51 -7.44 -16.53 4.34
C CYS A 51 -6.33 -17.26 5.11
N GLU A 52 -5.91 -18.43 4.63
CA GLU A 52 -4.89 -19.23 5.29
C GLU A 52 -3.48 -18.64 5.11
N HIS A 53 -3.16 -18.20 3.90
CA HIS A 53 -1.84 -17.68 3.58
C HIS A 53 -1.89 -16.22 3.12
N VAL A 54 -1.15 -15.35 3.78
CA VAL A 54 -1.02 -13.93 3.41
C VAL A 54 0.44 -13.58 3.22
N TYR A 55 0.81 -13.10 2.04
CA TYR A 55 2.16 -12.70 1.69
C TYR A 55 2.23 -11.19 1.47
N VAL A 56 3.10 -10.50 2.19
CA VAL A 56 3.35 -9.06 2.00
C VAL A 56 4.56 -8.89 1.09
N THR A 57 4.40 -8.11 0.02
CA THR A 57 5.51 -7.86 -0.92
C THR A 57 6.45 -6.78 -0.39
N GLU A 58 7.70 -6.77 -0.87
CA GLU A 58 8.65 -5.67 -0.62
C GLU A 58 8.06 -4.33 -1.10
N ILE A 59 8.21 -3.28 -0.30
CA ILE A 59 7.88 -1.92 -0.73
C ILE A 59 9.02 -1.40 -1.62
N ILE A 60 8.71 -1.18 -2.89
CA ILE A 60 9.70 -0.77 -3.88
C ILE A 60 9.96 0.73 -3.75
N THR A 61 11.22 1.08 -3.46
CA THR A 61 11.66 2.47 -3.34
C THR A 61 11.98 3.08 -4.70
N ARG A 62 11.90 4.42 -4.82
CA ARG A 62 12.04 5.20 -6.07
C ARG A 62 13.39 5.07 -6.80
N GLY A 63 14.33 4.26 -6.32
CA GLY A 63 15.63 4.01 -6.96
C GLY A 63 15.87 2.57 -7.43
N ASN A 64 14.96 1.63 -7.13
CA ASN A 64 15.18 0.19 -7.37
C ASN A 64 14.23 -0.38 -8.43
N LEU A 65 14.02 0.37 -9.52
CA LEU A 65 13.07 0.01 -10.58
C LEU A 65 13.49 -1.22 -11.39
N SER A 66 14.76 -1.62 -11.31
CA SER A 66 15.25 -2.87 -11.92
C SER A 66 14.56 -4.11 -11.35
N LYS A 67 13.99 -4.04 -10.14
CA LYS A 67 13.20 -5.11 -9.54
C LYS A 67 11.75 -5.16 -10.05
N CYS A 68 11.28 -4.14 -10.77
CA CYS A 68 9.90 -4.04 -11.24
C CYS A 68 9.83 -3.63 -12.71
N PRO A 69 10.04 -4.58 -13.64
CA PRO A 69 9.92 -4.34 -15.07
C PRO A 69 8.54 -3.74 -15.40
N GLY A 70 8.52 -2.58 -16.05
CA GLY A 70 7.28 -1.86 -16.41
C GLY A 70 6.88 -0.74 -15.44
N LEU A 71 7.50 -0.64 -14.27
CA LEU A 71 7.28 0.48 -13.35
C LEU A 71 8.17 1.67 -13.75
N GLN A 72 7.59 2.63 -14.48
CA GLN A 72 8.32 3.80 -14.99
C GLN A 72 8.32 4.94 -13.97
N LYS A 73 9.31 5.83 -14.04
CA LYS A 73 9.39 7.04 -13.20
C LYS A 73 8.09 7.86 -13.19
N ILE A 74 7.41 7.95 -14.34
CA ILE A 74 6.13 8.64 -14.48
C ILE A 74 5.02 8.07 -13.56
N CYS A 75 5.08 6.78 -13.24
CA CYS A 75 4.15 6.14 -12.30
C CYS A 75 4.31 6.69 -10.87
N PHE A 76 5.53 7.10 -10.50
CA PHE A 76 5.83 7.72 -9.21
C PHE A 76 5.60 9.23 -9.21
N ASP A 77 5.90 9.91 -10.31
CA ASP A 77 5.79 11.38 -10.40
C ASP A 77 4.33 11.85 -10.35
N ARG A 78 3.38 11.07 -10.90
CA ARG A 78 1.93 11.34 -10.74
C ARG A 78 1.49 11.37 -9.26
N GLN A 79 2.18 10.66 -8.38
CA GLN A 79 1.87 10.65 -6.95
C GLN A 79 2.28 11.94 -6.24
N SER A 80 3.34 12.60 -6.72
CA SER A 80 3.86 13.84 -6.12
C SER A 80 3.05 15.08 -6.51
N GLN A 81 2.41 15.09 -7.68
CA GLN A 81 1.53 16.20 -8.10
C GLN A 81 0.24 16.28 -7.27
N ASN A 82 -0.28 15.15 -6.78
CA ASN A 82 -1.44 15.14 -5.88
C ASN A 82 -1.12 15.56 -4.43
N GLN A 83 0.16 15.76 -4.08
CA GLN A 83 0.62 16.23 -2.77
C GLN A 83 1.00 17.72 -2.75
N GLN A 84 0.93 18.42 -3.90
CA GLN A 84 1.08 19.87 -3.93
C GLN A 84 -0.21 20.54 -3.44
N VAL A 85 -0.27 20.78 -2.12
CA VAL A 85 -1.16 21.82 -1.58
C VAL A 85 -0.77 23.14 -2.26
N PRO A 86 -1.70 23.93 -2.83
CA PRO A 86 -1.35 25.21 -3.42
C PRO A 86 -0.72 26.08 -2.32
N SER A 87 0.55 26.41 -2.51
CA SER A 87 1.21 27.45 -1.74
C SER A 87 0.40 28.73 -1.92
N LYS A 88 -0.38 29.10 -0.89
CA LYS A 88 -0.96 30.43 -0.81
C LYS A 88 0.21 31.41 -0.77
N ASN A 89 0.42 32.12 -1.87
CA ASN A 89 1.33 33.25 -1.91
C ASN A 89 0.92 34.25 -0.85
N ILE A 90 1.91 34.67 -0.07
CA ILE A 90 1.89 35.77 0.90
C ILE A 90 1.56 37.07 0.18
#